data_AF-A0A1P8UKS6-F1
#
_entry.id   AF-A0A1P8UKS6-F1
#
_cell.length_a   1.000
_cell.length_b   1.000
_cell.length_c   1.000
_cell.angle_alpha   90.00
_cell.angle_beta   90.00
_cell.angle_gamma   90.00
#
_symmetry.space_group_name_H-M   'P 1'
#
loop_
_entity.id
_entity.type
_entity.pdbx_description
1 polymer ?
#
loop_
_entity_poly.entity_id
_entity_poly.type
_entity_poly.pdbx_seq_one_letter_code
_entity_poly.pdbx_strand_id
1 'polypeptide(L)'
;MAATNYVLIDFENVQPGNLEALKRPAFKVVVFVGANQAKIPFDLAAAMQTLGDAARYVKIASAGKNALDFHIAYYIGELVAREPDAYFHIISRDTGFDPLIKHLKGRKIRVQRERDLAEIPGLRLPTATSHEDTLQAIVKNLAGRGQSRPRKVNTLSNTIRSLLAETLSDAQLATRVNALEQRGYIKVTDGKVAYHLPP
;
A
#
# COMPACT_ATOMS: atom_id res chain seq x y z
N MET A 1 -20.11 12.45 -12.18
CA MET A 1 -18.66 12.62 -11.95
C MET A 1 -18.23 11.63 -10.89
N ALA A 2 -17.06 11.01 -11.01
CA ALA A 2 -16.53 10.14 -9.95
C ALA A 2 -16.24 10.97 -8.69
N ALA A 3 -16.52 10.43 -7.51
CA ALA A 3 -16.25 11.12 -6.25
C ALA A 3 -14.73 11.28 -6.04
N THR A 4 -14.30 12.46 -5.59
CA THR A 4 -12.90 12.74 -5.22
C THR A 4 -12.50 11.85 -4.05
N ASN A 5 -11.29 11.28 -4.10
CA ASN A 5 -10.73 10.51 -2.97
C ASN A 5 -9.60 11.32 -2.33
N TYR A 6 -9.77 11.69 -1.08
CA TYR A 6 -8.76 12.37 -0.27
C TYR A 6 -7.96 11.37 0.54
N VAL A 7 -6.64 11.41 0.40
CA VAL A 7 -5.68 10.57 1.15
C VAL A 7 -4.92 11.46 2.12
N LEU A 8 -5.23 11.33 3.40
CA LEU A 8 -4.64 12.09 4.49
C LEU A 8 -3.60 11.22 5.19
N ILE A 9 -2.33 11.52 4.99
CA ILE A 9 -1.22 10.69 5.47
C ILE A 9 -0.68 11.28 6.76
N ASP A 10 -0.76 10.50 7.83
CA ASP A 10 -0.02 10.73 9.06
C ASP A 10 1.42 10.26 8.87
N PHE A 11 2.29 11.20 8.49
CA PHE A 11 3.68 10.89 8.16
C PHE A 11 4.58 10.69 9.40
N GLU A 12 4.06 11.00 10.59
CA GLU A 12 4.74 10.70 11.85
C GLU A 12 4.59 9.21 12.17
N ASN A 13 3.41 8.65 11.91
CA ASN A 13 3.08 7.26 12.22
C ASN A 13 3.40 6.28 11.08
N VAL A 14 3.31 6.71 9.82
CA VAL A 14 3.44 5.84 8.64
C VAL A 14 4.38 6.44 7.60
N GLN A 15 5.32 5.61 7.13
CA GLN A 15 6.10 5.86 5.92
C GLN A 15 5.61 4.89 4.84
N PRO A 16 4.74 5.34 3.92
CA PRO A 16 4.11 4.44 2.96
C PRO A 16 5.16 3.82 2.04
N GLY A 17 5.16 2.49 1.93
CA GLY A 17 6.13 1.77 1.10
C GLY A 17 5.81 1.82 -0.40
N ASN A 18 4.54 2.00 -0.78
CA ASN A 18 4.08 1.95 -2.17
C ASN A 18 3.43 3.27 -2.61
N LEU A 19 4.27 4.27 -2.90
CA LEU A 19 3.84 5.61 -3.31
C LEU A 19 3.30 5.65 -4.75
N GLU A 20 3.57 4.63 -5.57
CA GLU A 20 3.03 4.50 -6.93
C GLU A 20 1.50 4.40 -6.93
N ALA A 21 0.91 3.88 -5.85
CA ALA A 21 -0.53 3.83 -5.69
C ALA A 21 -1.15 5.23 -5.82
N LEU A 22 -0.47 6.28 -5.35
CA LEU A 22 -0.99 7.64 -5.35
C LEU A 22 -1.19 8.22 -6.76
N LYS A 23 -0.53 7.68 -7.80
CA LYS A 23 -0.54 8.22 -9.18
C LYS A 23 -1.84 7.97 -9.96
N ARG A 24 -2.91 7.55 -9.28
CA ARG A 24 -4.20 7.27 -9.93
C ARG A 24 -5.01 8.56 -10.15
N PRO A 25 -5.69 8.68 -11.31
CA PRO A 25 -6.62 9.78 -11.52
C PRO A 25 -7.70 9.78 -10.41
N ALA A 26 -8.10 10.96 -9.94
CA ALA A 26 -9.10 11.22 -8.89
C ALA A 26 -8.66 11.10 -7.41
N PHE A 27 -7.37 10.92 -7.13
CA PHE A 27 -6.84 11.05 -5.77
C PHE A 27 -6.25 12.43 -5.51
N LYS A 28 -6.57 12.99 -4.34
CA LYS A 28 -5.93 14.19 -3.78
C LYS A 28 -5.22 13.81 -2.50
N VAL A 29 -3.93 14.11 -2.39
CA VAL A 29 -3.05 13.65 -1.31
C VAL A 29 -2.64 14.81 -0.42
N VAL A 30 -2.79 14.63 0.89
CA VAL A 30 -2.35 15.59 1.90
C VAL A 30 -1.45 14.86 2.88
N VAL A 31 -0.16 15.21 2.88
CA VAL A 31 0.82 14.61 3.79
C VAL A 31 1.04 15.53 4.98
N PHE A 32 0.68 15.06 6.17
CA PHE A 32 0.86 15.78 7.42
C PHE A 32 2.23 15.46 8.00
N VAL A 33 3.07 16.47 8.16
CA VAL A 33 4.46 16.35 8.61
C VAL A 33 4.59 16.91 10.02
N GLY A 34 5.11 16.10 10.95
CA GLY A 34 5.32 16.50 12.33
C GLY A 34 6.26 17.70 12.49
N ALA A 35 6.08 18.49 13.55
CA ALA A 35 6.89 19.71 13.78
C ALA A 35 8.39 19.41 13.85
N ASN A 36 8.73 18.29 14.49
CA ASN A 36 10.11 17.83 14.68
C ASN A 36 10.67 17.07 13.47
N GLN A 37 9.85 16.82 12.45
CA GLN A 37 10.26 16.07 11.27
C GLN A 37 10.95 17.00 10.27
N ALA A 38 12.28 16.93 10.27
CA ALA A 38 13.12 17.81 9.45
C ALA A 38 13.37 17.28 8.03
N LYS A 39 13.09 16.00 7.77
CA LYS A 39 13.44 15.33 6.52
C LYS A 39 12.25 14.63 5.91
N ILE A 40 12.18 14.69 4.58
CA ILE A 40 11.25 13.94 3.74
C ILE A 40 12.11 13.01 2.86
N PRO A 41 11.84 11.70 2.81
CA PRO A 41 12.52 10.79 1.90
C PRO A 41 12.36 11.24 0.45
N PHE A 42 13.42 11.08 -0.35
CA PHE A 42 13.42 11.51 -1.75
C PHE A 42 12.29 10.86 -2.56
N ASP A 43 12.05 9.55 -2.36
CA ASP A 43 11.00 8.82 -3.08
C ASP A 43 9.60 9.41 -2.82
N LEU A 44 9.33 9.86 -1.58
CA LEU A 44 8.09 10.56 -1.24
C LEU A 44 8.00 11.92 -1.93
N ALA A 45 9.09 12.69 -1.93
CA ALA A 45 9.14 13.98 -2.62
C ALA A 45 8.89 13.83 -4.13
N ALA A 46 9.57 12.88 -4.77
CA ALA A 46 9.42 12.58 -6.19
C ALA A 46 7.98 12.13 -6.54
N ALA A 47 7.39 11.27 -5.70
CA ALA A 47 6.00 10.84 -5.88
C ALA A 47 5.02 12.01 -5.76
N MET A 48 5.16 12.86 -4.73
CA MET A 48 4.31 14.03 -4.52
C MET A 48 4.45 15.06 -5.65
N GLN A 49 5.65 15.27 -6.18
CA GLN A 49 5.88 16.14 -7.34
C GLN A 49 5.19 15.64 -8.61
N THR A 50 5.16 14.31 -8.81
CA THR A 50 4.47 13.70 -9.96
C THR A 50 2.97 13.96 -9.94
N LEU A 51 2.37 14.14 -8.76
CA LEU A 51 0.94 14.40 -8.59
C LEU A 51 0.55 15.86 -8.88
N GLY A 52 1.52 16.77 -8.97
CA GLY A 52 1.26 18.20 -9.18
C GLY A 52 0.28 18.77 -8.16
N ASP A 53 -0.71 19.52 -8.64
CA ASP A 53 -1.72 20.20 -7.81
C ASP A 53 -2.63 19.24 -7.02
N ALA A 54 -2.60 17.95 -7.34
CA ALA A 54 -3.34 16.93 -6.59
C ALA A 54 -2.65 16.55 -5.27
N ALA A 55 -1.46 17.08 -4.95
CA ALA A 55 -0.75 16.71 -3.74
C ALA A 55 -0.12 17.91 -3.02
N ARG A 56 -0.15 17.89 -1.69
CA ARG A 56 0.50 18.92 -0.87
C ARG A 56 1.00 18.40 0.48
N TYR A 57 2.00 19.08 1.00
CA TYR A 57 2.48 18.89 2.38
C TYR A 57 1.80 19.89 3.32
N VAL A 58 1.53 19.44 4.54
CA VAL A 58 1.09 20.27 5.66
C VAL A 58 2.04 20.01 6.82
N LYS A 59 2.98 20.93 7.05
CA LYS A 59 3.87 20.86 8.21
C LYS A 59 3.22 21.54 9.40
N ILE A 60 3.10 20.81 10.52
CA ILE A 60 2.56 21.38 11.76
C ILE A 60 3.63 22.25 12.45
N ALA A 61 3.22 23.36 13.05
CA ALA A 61 4.15 24.35 13.60
C ALA A 61 4.74 23.94 14.97
N SER A 62 3.96 23.21 15.78
CA SER A 62 4.33 22.86 17.15
C SER A 62 4.11 21.38 17.43
N ALA A 63 5.03 20.78 18.17
CA ALA A 63 4.84 19.44 18.71
C ALA A 63 3.89 19.48 19.92
N GLY A 64 3.10 18.43 20.08
CA GLY A 64 2.17 18.27 21.20
C GLY A 64 1.54 16.89 21.13
N LYS A 65 1.06 16.39 22.27
CA LYS A 65 0.36 15.10 22.31
C LYS A 65 -0.83 15.15 21.35
N ASN A 66 -0.86 14.24 20.37
CA ASN A 66 -1.90 14.13 19.34
C ASN A 66 -2.05 15.38 18.46
N ALA A 67 -1.03 16.25 18.40
CA ALA A 67 -1.12 17.50 17.65
C ALA A 67 -1.41 17.25 16.16
N LEU A 68 -0.77 16.24 15.57
CA LEU A 68 -0.95 15.90 14.16
C LEU A 68 -2.36 15.34 13.90
N ASP A 69 -2.89 14.51 14.80
CA ASP A 69 -4.23 13.95 14.72
C ASP A 69 -5.31 15.03 14.70
N PHE A 70 -5.16 16.06 15.55
CA PHE A 70 -6.07 17.20 15.57
C PHE A 70 -6.02 18.01 14.27
N HIS A 71 -4.85 18.14 13.65
CA HIS A 71 -4.75 18.78 12.33
C HIS A 71 -5.46 17.94 11.27
N ILE A 72 -5.26 16.62 11.25
CA ILE A 72 -5.97 15.72 10.33
C ILE A 72 -7.49 15.86 10.53
N ALA A 73 -7.97 15.83 11.78
CA ALA A 73 -9.39 15.98 12.09
C ALA A 73 -9.97 17.32 11.60
N TYR A 74 -9.23 18.43 11.81
CA TYR A 74 -9.60 19.75 11.31
C TYR A 74 -9.73 19.76 9.79
N TYR A 75 -8.71 19.26 9.08
CA TYR A 75 -8.71 19.26 7.61
C TYR A 75 -9.80 18.35 7.02
N ILE A 76 -10.12 17.22 7.66
CA ILE A 76 -11.28 16.42 7.25
C ILE A 76 -12.56 17.26 7.37
N GLY A 77 -12.76 17.96 8.48
CA GLY A 77 -13.92 18.83 8.66
C GLY A 77 -14.03 19.92 7.59
N GLU A 78 -12.91 20.58 7.28
CA GLU A 78 -12.84 21.60 6.23
C GLU A 78 -13.16 21.02 4.84
N LEU A 79 -12.57 19.87 4.50
CA LEU A 79 -12.77 19.23 3.20
C LEU A 79 -14.19 18.69 3.06
N VAL A 80 -14.79 18.14 4.12
CA VAL A 80 -16.21 17.73 4.14
C VAL A 80 -17.13 18.91 3.88
N ALA A 81 -16.82 20.10 4.41
CA ALA A 81 -17.62 21.30 4.16
C ALA A 81 -17.53 21.77 2.70
N ARG A 82 -16.37 21.57 2.06
CA ARG A 82 -16.13 21.96 0.65
C ARG A 82 -16.65 20.93 -0.35
N GLU A 83 -16.42 19.64 -0.09
CA GLU A 83 -16.73 18.50 -0.96
C GLU A 83 -17.42 17.39 -0.14
N PRO A 84 -18.73 17.50 0.17
CA PRO A 84 -19.43 16.58 1.07
C PRO A 84 -19.56 15.16 0.53
N ASP A 85 -19.48 14.97 -0.79
CA ASP A 85 -19.60 13.66 -1.46
C ASP A 85 -18.27 12.90 -1.58
N ALA A 86 -17.15 13.52 -1.18
CA ALA A 86 -15.83 12.93 -1.29
C ALA A 86 -15.64 11.74 -0.34
N TYR A 87 -14.68 10.88 -0.67
CA TYR A 87 -14.21 9.77 0.16
C TYR A 87 -12.91 10.17 0.85
N PHE A 88 -12.80 9.88 2.15
CA PHE A 88 -11.66 10.24 2.98
C PHE A 88 -10.95 8.99 3.50
N HIS A 89 -9.64 8.94 3.29
CA HIS A 89 -8.76 7.85 3.66
C HIS A 89 -7.69 8.38 4.62
N ILE A 90 -7.72 7.94 5.87
CA ILE A 90 -6.71 8.30 6.88
C ILE A 90 -5.66 7.20 6.89
N ILE A 91 -4.43 7.52 6.52
CA ILE A 91 -3.31 6.58 6.55
C ILE A 91 -2.57 6.74 7.87
N SER A 92 -2.93 5.91 8.84
CA SER A 92 -2.31 5.87 10.16
C SER A 92 -2.54 4.51 10.84
N ARG A 93 -1.53 4.04 11.58
CA ARG A 93 -1.68 2.86 12.47
C ARG A 93 -2.27 3.23 13.82
N ASP A 94 -2.41 4.52 14.13
CA ASP A 94 -3.04 4.95 15.37
C ASP A 94 -4.55 4.66 15.37
N THR A 95 -5.00 3.89 16.36
CA THR A 95 -6.43 3.60 16.59
C THR A 95 -7.15 4.78 17.25
N GLY A 96 -6.44 5.81 17.68
CA GLY A 96 -6.99 7.07 18.22
C GLY A 96 -7.96 7.78 17.30
N PHE A 97 -7.89 7.54 15.98
CA PHE A 97 -8.85 8.05 15.00
C PHE A 97 -10.20 7.30 14.97
N ASP A 98 -10.29 6.09 15.52
CA ASP A 98 -11.48 5.24 15.40
C ASP A 98 -12.76 5.89 15.97
N PRO A 99 -12.73 6.60 17.12
CA PRO A 99 -13.88 7.36 17.60
C PRO A 99 -14.33 8.45 16.63
N LEU A 100 -13.40 9.19 16.02
CA LEU A 100 -13.70 10.23 15.02
C LEU A 100 -14.35 9.60 13.79
N ILE A 101 -13.78 8.53 13.27
CA ILE A 101 -14.30 7.81 12.09
C ILE A 101 -15.72 7.32 12.36
N LYS A 102 -15.97 6.72 13.54
CA LYS A 102 -17.31 6.28 13.94
C LYS A 102 -18.30 7.45 13.96
N HIS A 103 -17.90 8.59 14.52
CA HIS A 103 -18.74 9.78 14.56
C HIS A 103 -19.07 10.30 13.15
N LEU A 104 -18.07 10.43 12.28
CA LEU A 104 -18.22 10.91 10.91
C LEU A 104 -19.10 9.96 10.06
N LYS A 105 -18.91 8.64 10.17
CA LYS A 105 -19.79 7.66 9.52
C LYS A 105 -21.23 7.77 9.98
N GLY A 106 -21.47 8.04 11.26
CA GLY A 106 -22.81 8.31 11.80
C GLY A 106 -23.49 9.53 11.16
N ARG A 107 -22.69 10.48 10.66
CA ARG A 107 -23.15 11.65 9.89
C ARG A 107 -23.20 11.39 8.38
N LYS A 108 -23.12 10.13 7.95
CA LYS A 108 -23.09 9.69 6.55
C LYS A 108 -21.87 10.19 5.74
N ILE A 109 -20.81 10.61 6.43
CA ILE A 109 -19.55 10.98 5.80
C ILE A 109 -18.76 9.70 5.48
N ARG A 110 -18.24 9.63 4.26
CA ARG A 110 -17.48 8.49 3.75
C ARG A 110 -16.03 8.61 4.19
N VAL A 111 -15.69 8.02 5.33
CA VAL A 111 -14.33 8.03 5.86
C VAL A 111 -13.91 6.67 6.36
N GLN A 112 -12.63 6.33 6.22
CA GLN A 112 -12.03 5.14 6.80
C GLN A 112 -10.56 5.36 7.12
N ARG A 113 -10.02 4.49 7.97
CA ARG A 113 -8.59 4.44 8.28
C ARG A 113 -7.98 3.19 7.70
N GLU A 114 -6.81 3.36 7.12
CA GLU A 114 -5.94 2.31 6.64
C GLU A 114 -4.57 2.43 7.29
N ARG A 115 -3.86 1.30 7.40
CA ARG A 115 -2.51 1.27 7.97
C ARG A 115 -1.42 1.56 6.94
N ASP A 116 -1.77 1.44 5.66
CA ASP A 116 -0.89 1.68 4.52
C ASP A 116 -1.73 2.08 3.28
N LEU A 117 -1.12 2.78 2.34
CA LEU A 117 -1.73 3.15 1.07
C LEU A 117 -2.25 1.95 0.27
N ALA A 118 -1.59 0.80 0.38
CA ALA A 118 -1.99 -0.44 -0.29
C ALA A 118 -3.35 -0.99 0.19
N GLU A 119 -3.81 -0.59 1.38
CA GLU A 119 -5.08 -1.05 1.95
C GLU A 119 -6.30 -0.24 1.44
N ILE A 120 -6.10 0.95 0.84
CA ILE A 120 -7.20 1.80 0.33
C ILE A 120 -7.97 1.07 -0.79
N PRO A 121 -9.27 0.77 -0.64
CA PRO A 121 -10.15 0.30 -1.71
C PRO A 121 -10.24 1.34 -2.82
N GLY A 122 -9.82 1.00 -4.04
CA GLY A 122 -9.70 1.92 -5.18
C GLY A 122 -8.25 2.31 -5.52
N LEU A 123 -7.36 2.38 -4.51
CA LEU A 123 -5.89 2.32 -4.66
C LEU A 123 -5.32 0.91 -4.55
N ARG A 124 -6.18 -0.05 -4.22
CA ARG A 124 -6.09 -1.37 -4.82
C ARG A 124 -5.91 -1.10 -6.32
N LEU A 125 -4.65 -1.08 -6.75
CA LEU A 125 -4.28 -1.89 -7.89
C LEU A 125 -5.25 -3.06 -7.86
N PRO A 126 -6.04 -3.33 -8.92
CA PRO A 126 -6.55 -4.69 -9.02
C PRO A 126 -5.36 -5.55 -8.62
N THR A 127 -5.56 -6.50 -7.70
CA THR A 127 -4.48 -7.35 -7.18
C THR A 127 -3.93 -8.15 -8.37
N ALA A 128 -3.15 -7.41 -9.13
CA ALA A 128 -2.98 -7.38 -10.56
C ALA A 128 -1.87 -6.27 -10.75
N THR A 129 -0.68 -6.36 -10.14
CA THR A 129 0.33 -7.23 -10.77
C THR A 129 -0.41 -8.42 -11.28
N SER A 130 -0.84 -8.35 -12.55
CA SER A 130 -1.68 -9.38 -13.16
C SER A 130 -1.14 -10.71 -12.68
N HIS A 131 -1.96 -11.74 -12.52
CA HIS A 131 -1.42 -13.04 -12.09
C HIS A 131 -0.09 -13.38 -12.83
N GLU A 132 0.00 -12.95 -14.09
CA GLU A 132 1.22 -12.75 -14.87
C GLU A 132 2.32 -11.85 -14.26
N ASP A 133 2.14 -10.55 -14.00
CA ASP A 133 3.19 -9.70 -13.41
C ASP A 133 3.70 -10.19 -12.03
N THR A 134 2.83 -10.74 -11.18
CA THR A 134 3.28 -11.32 -9.90
C THR A 134 4.14 -12.55 -10.18
N LEU A 135 3.73 -13.39 -11.12
CA LEU A 135 4.51 -14.54 -11.55
C LEU A 135 5.82 -14.12 -12.22
N GLN A 136 5.84 -13.05 -13.02
CA GLN A 136 7.06 -12.51 -13.61
C GLN A 136 8.02 -11.98 -12.55
N ALA A 137 7.52 -11.31 -11.51
CA ALA A 137 8.36 -10.89 -10.38
C ALA A 137 8.95 -12.09 -9.61
N ILE A 138 8.15 -13.15 -9.41
CA ILE A 138 8.61 -14.41 -8.82
C ILE A 138 9.68 -15.06 -9.72
N VAL A 139 9.41 -15.22 -11.02
CA VAL A 139 10.33 -15.80 -12.00
C VAL A 139 11.63 -15.03 -12.06
N LYS A 140 11.58 -13.69 -12.14
CA LYS A 140 12.77 -12.81 -12.14
C LYS A 140 13.59 -12.98 -10.85
N ASN A 141 12.95 -13.04 -9.69
CA ASN A 141 13.65 -13.29 -8.42
C ASN A 141 14.31 -14.66 -8.39
N LEU A 142 13.62 -15.71 -8.87
CA LEU A 142 14.15 -17.07 -8.92
C LEU A 142 15.30 -17.21 -9.94
N ALA A 143 15.19 -16.56 -11.09
CA ALA A 143 16.23 -16.52 -12.11
C ALA A 143 17.52 -15.90 -11.55
N GLY A 144 17.40 -14.73 -10.89
CA GLY A 144 18.50 -13.98 -10.30
C GLY A 144 19.22 -14.68 -9.11
N ARG A 145 18.63 -15.73 -8.53
CA ARG A 145 19.26 -16.50 -7.43
C ARG A 145 20.32 -17.51 -7.89
N GLY A 146 20.41 -17.80 -9.19
CA GLY A 146 21.41 -18.74 -9.73
C GLY A 146 21.42 -20.10 -9.01
N GLN A 147 22.54 -20.45 -8.37
CA GLN A 147 22.69 -21.72 -7.64
C GLN A 147 21.92 -21.78 -6.31
N SER A 148 21.52 -20.63 -5.76
CA SER A 148 20.80 -20.50 -4.49
C SER A 148 19.28 -20.67 -4.62
N ARG A 149 18.80 -21.22 -5.74
CA ARG A 149 17.38 -21.47 -5.98
C ARG A 149 16.82 -22.52 -5.00
N PRO A 150 15.63 -22.32 -4.43
CA PRO A 150 15.00 -23.28 -3.52
C PRO A 150 14.80 -24.66 -4.17
N ARG A 151 15.37 -25.73 -3.62
CA ARG A 151 15.25 -27.08 -4.20
C ARG A 151 14.09 -27.91 -3.64
N LYS A 152 13.38 -27.38 -2.66
CA LYS A 152 12.23 -28.02 -1.98
C LYS A 152 11.02 -27.10 -2.04
N VAL A 153 9.81 -27.67 -2.16
CA VAL A 153 8.55 -26.91 -2.25
C VAL A 153 8.36 -25.99 -1.05
N ASN A 154 8.59 -26.46 0.17
CA ASN A 154 8.45 -25.63 1.38
C ASN A 154 9.37 -24.40 1.37
N THR A 155 10.60 -24.56 0.90
CA THR A 155 11.56 -23.45 0.77
C THR A 155 11.16 -22.49 -0.34
N LEU A 156 10.60 -23.01 -1.45
CA LEU A 156 10.03 -22.19 -2.51
C LEU A 156 8.85 -21.35 -2.00
N SER A 157 7.91 -21.97 -1.27
CA SER A 157 6.76 -21.28 -0.68
C SER A 157 7.17 -20.18 0.30
N ASN A 158 8.17 -20.44 1.15
CA ASN A 158 8.72 -19.42 2.06
C ASN A 158 9.41 -18.28 1.30
N THR A 159 10.09 -18.59 0.19
CA THR A 159 10.73 -17.58 -0.68
C THR A 159 9.69 -16.70 -1.37
N ILE A 160 8.60 -17.28 -1.86
CA ILE A 160 7.48 -16.52 -2.46
C ILE A 160 6.81 -15.65 -1.40
N ARG A 161 6.58 -16.18 -0.19
CA ARG A 161 6.03 -15.44 0.95
C ARG A 161 6.91 -14.26 1.37
N SER A 162 8.24 -14.41 1.33
CA SER A 162 9.14 -13.30 1.68
C SER A 162 9.22 -12.23 0.58
N LEU A 163 8.98 -12.63 -0.68
CA LEU A 163 9.10 -11.75 -1.84
C LEU A 163 7.85 -10.86 -2.02
N LEU A 164 6.68 -11.43 -1.76
CA LEU A 164 5.42 -10.72 -1.81
C LEU A 164 5.16 -10.22 -0.40
N ALA A 165 5.27 -8.91 -0.17
CA ALA A 165 5.07 -8.25 1.13
C ALA A 165 3.64 -8.39 1.71
N GLU A 166 2.86 -9.35 1.21
CA GLU A 166 1.51 -9.72 1.61
C GLU A 166 1.53 -10.97 2.51
N THR A 167 0.69 -11.00 3.53
CA THR A 167 0.47 -12.21 4.33
C THR A 167 -0.35 -13.22 3.52
N LEU A 168 0.33 -14.06 2.74
CA LEU A 168 -0.30 -15.13 1.98
C LEU A 168 -0.60 -16.35 2.86
N SER A 169 -1.84 -16.84 2.79
CA SER A 169 -2.21 -18.14 3.38
C SER A 169 -1.56 -19.30 2.61
N ASP A 170 -1.46 -20.47 3.24
CA ASP A 170 -0.86 -21.65 2.62
C ASP A 170 -1.60 -22.09 1.34
N ALA A 171 -2.93 -21.92 1.30
CA ALA A 171 -3.73 -22.19 0.10
C ALA A 171 -3.36 -21.27 -1.07
N GLN A 172 -3.11 -19.98 -0.79
CA GLN A 172 -2.71 -19.01 -1.81
C GLN A 172 -1.29 -19.28 -2.33
N LEU A 173 -0.37 -19.71 -1.46
CA LEU A 173 0.98 -20.13 -1.87
C LEU A 173 0.93 -21.38 -2.75
N ALA A 174 0.11 -22.37 -2.39
CA ALA A 174 -0.08 -23.58 -3.20
C ALA A 174 -0.59 -23.24 -4.60
N THR A 175 -1.56 -22.31 -4.73
CA THR A 175 -2.03 -21.84 -6.04
C THR A 175 -0.91 -21.23 -6.88
N ARG A 176 0.01 -20.46 -6.27
CA ARG A 176 1.13 -19.83 -6.98
C ARG A 176 2.19 -20.84 -7.43
N VAL A 177 2.50 -21.83 -6.59
CA VAL A 177 3.40 -22.93 -6.97
C VAL A 177 2.81 -23.73 -8.13
N ASN A 178 1.53 -24.09 -8.06
CA ASN A 178 0.84 -24.80 -9.14
C ASN A 178 0.83 -23.99 -10.44
N ALA A 179 0.68 -22.67 -10.37
CA ALA A 179 0.73 -21.80 -11.54
C ALA A 179 2.10 -21.75 -12.23
N LEU A 180 3.20 -21.87 -11.47
CA LEU A 180 4.57 -21.97 -12.02
C LEU A 180 4.77 -23.33 -12.71
N GLU A 181 4.21 -24.39 -12.13
CA GLU A 181 4.29 -25.74 -12.70
C GLU A 181 3.45 -25.88 -13.97
N GLN A 182 2.22 -25.36 -13.97
CA GLN A 182 1.35 -25.34 -15.16
C GLN A 182 1.95 -24.56 -16.34
N ARG A 183 2.72 -23.50 -16.07
CA ARG A 183 3.45 -22.73 -17.10
C ARG A 183 4.77 -23.39 -17.51
N GLY A 184 5.14 -24.53 -16.91
CA GLY A 184 6.37 -25.27 -17.21
C GLY A 184 7.65 -24.67 -16.64
N TYR A 185 7.56 -23.61 -15.83
CA TYR A 185 8.71 -22.91 -15.25
C TYR A 185 9.41 -23.70 -14.15
N ILE A 186 8.65 -24.58 -13.50
CA ILE A 186 9.17 -25.54 -12.52
C ILE A 186 8.57 -26.91 -12.77
N LYS A 187 9.25 -27.94 -12.30
CA LYS A 187 8.71 -29.31 -12.20
C LYS A 187 8.86 -29.79 -10.77
N VAL A 188 7.76 -30.24 -10.17
CA VAL A 188 7.78 -30.79 -8.81
C VAL A 188 7.79 -32.33 -8.90
N THR A 189 8.70 -32.96 -8.17
CA THR A 189 8.76 -34.44 -8.08
C THR A 189 9.21 -34.81 -6.67
N ASP A 190 8.38 -35.57 -5.95
CA ASP A 190 8.61 -35.96 -4.55
C ASP A 190 9.00 -34.79 -3.62
N GLY A 191 8.33 -33.65 -3.80
CA GLY A 191 8.59 -32.43 -3.02
C GLY A 191 9.88 -31.68 -3.36
N LYS A 192 10.64 -32.15 -4.37
CA LYS A 192 11.79 -31.45 -4.95
C LYS A 192 11.35 -30.60 -6.14
N VAL A 193 12.04 -29.47 -6.33
CA VAL A 193 11.75 -28.50 -7.39
C VAL A 193 12.91 -28.45 -8.38
N ALA A 194 12.63 -28.71 -9.66
CA ALA A 194 13.52 -28.43 -10.77
C ALA A 194 13.02 -27.18 -11.53
N TYR A 195 13.93 -26.38 -12.09
CA TYR A 195 13.62 -25.08 -12.71
C TYR A 195 13.90 -25.09 -14.22
N HIS A 196 12.95 -24.58 -14.99
CA HIS A 196 13.04 -24.30 -16.43
C HIS A 196 12.53 -22.88 -16.68
N LEU A 197 13.18 -21.91 -16.04
CA LEU A 197 12.77 -20.50 -16.12
C LEU A 197 13.17 -19.92 -17.49
N PRO A 198 12.32 -19.07 -18.09
CA PRO A 198 12.71 -18.32 -19.28
C PRO A 198 13.90 -17.39 -18.96
N PRO A 199 14.71 -17.04 -19.98
CA PRO A 199 15.86 -16.15 -19.83
C PRO A 199 15.49 -14.77 -19.30
#